data_AF-A0A537RT41-F1
#
_entry.id   AF-A0A537RT41-F1
#
_cell.length_a   1.000
_cell.length_b   1.000
_cell.length_c   1.000
_cell.angle_alpha   90.00
_cell.angle_beta   90.00
_cell.angle_gamma   90.00
#
_symmetry.space_group_name_H-M   'P 1'
#
loop_
_entity.id
_entity.type
_entity.pdbx_description
1 polymer ?
#
loop_
_entity_poly.entity_id
_entity_poly.type
_entity_poly.pdbx_seq_one_letter_code
_entity_poly.pdbx_strand_id
1 'polypeptide(L)'
;RGAEVDNILRFEHDFPGAKVIRLERNYRSTGHILAAASHLIAHNQGRLGKTLRTEDEPGEKVKVTSCWDSEEEARAIGEEIEQLQRDDGQGNPHPLDEIAILVRASFQMREFEDRFITLGLPYRVIGGPRFYERQEIRDALAYLRVIHSAADDLAFERIVNVPKRGLGDATVQLLHDHARRRRVPLTAAAQAVIETDELKPKPRAALRDLLATFERWRAQKETLPHMRLAEMVLDESGYTDMWQRDRSADAAGRLENLKELVRSMEEFENLAGFLEHISLVMDTEKTEGEAVSIMTLHSAKGLEFETVFLPGWEEGLFPHQRTLDDQGRAGLEEERRLAHVGITRARRRVSIYFAANRRMHGLWSSNIPSRFLDELPEADVEVREARGGFAAYGNTGGSRFDEMTHFGSSYGTPGWQRAQARGRGRFGDGGFDEDAGAYSAHDYGMEDSTASAPPRAGEGQSGGMRGKPRRRLLTIEGELVAKSTGTVSEFAIGDRVFHQKFGNGNVTAIDGNKLTIQFDKAGEKRVVDSFVERL
;
A
#
# COMPACT_ATOMS: atom_id res chain seq x y z
N ARG A 1 5.28 23.48 -7.79
CA ARG A 1 4.60 24.60 -8.51
C ARG A 1 4.99 25.87 -7.78
N GLY A 2 5.61 26.86 -8.42
CA GLY A 2 6.18 28.03 -7.74
C GLY A 2 5.13 29.06 -7.31
N ALA A 3 4.33 28.74 -6.29
CA ALA A 3 3.38 29.66 -5.67
C ALA A 3 3.93 30.09 -4.31
N GLU A 4 4.36 31.35 -4.20
CA GLU A 4 4.89 31.88 -2.94
C GLU A 4 3.77 32.46 -2.08
N VAL A 5 3.72 32.08 -0.80
CA VAL A 5 2.76 32.59 0.19
C VAL A 5 2.94 34.09 0.41
N ASP A 6 4.17 34.59 0.26
CA ASP A 6 4.51 36.02 0.34
C ASP A 6 3.63 36.92 -0.53
N ASN A 7 3.16 36.45 -1.69
CA ASN A 7 2.29 37.26 -2.57
C ASN A 7 0.98 37.71 -1.91
N ILE A 8 0.42 36.93 -0.97
CA ILE A 8 -0.76 37.36 -0.20
C ILE A 8 -0.38 38.09 1.10
N LEU A 9 0.79 37.80 1.68
CA LEU A 9 1.29 38.52 2.87
C LEU A 9 1.69 39.97 2.54
N ARG A 10 2.26 40.21 1.35
CA ARG A 10 2.70 41.52 0.87
C ARG A 10 1.59 42.34 0.19
N PHE A 11 0.39 41.79 0.00
CA PHE A 11 -0.69 42.44 -0.74
C PHE A 11 -1.08 43.83 -0.20
N GLU A 12 -1.05 44.04 1.13
CA GLU A 12 -1.30 45.34 1.76
C GLU A 12 -0.18 46.37 1.52
N HIS A 13 1.05 45.91 1.26
CA HIS A 13 2.22 46.73 0.92
C HIS A 13 2.27 47.05 -0.58
N ASP A 14 2.02 46.05 -1.43
CA ASP A 14 2.11 46.17 -2.89
C ASP A 14 0.90 46.92 -3.48
N PHE A 15 -0.24 46.95 -2.77
CA PHE A 15 -1.43 47.72 -3.12
C PHE A 15 -1.88 48.65 -1.96
N PRO A 16 -1.17 49.76 -1.69
CA PRO A 16 -1.52 50.70 -0.63
C PRO A 16 -2.96 51.22 -0.77
N GLY A 17 -3.75 51.10 0.30
CA GLY A 17 -5.18 51.47 0.30
C GLY A 17 -6.15 50.36 -0.11
N ALA A 18 -5.68 49.14 -0.38
CA ALA A 18 -6.55 47.99 -0.60
C ALA A 18 -7.44 47.68 0.62
N LYS A 19 -8.74 47.41 0.38
CA LYS A 19 -9.70 47.06 1.43
C LYS A 19 -9.66 45.56 1.72
N VAL A 20 -9.06 45.19 2.85
CA VAL A 20 -9.02 43.80 3.33
C VAL A 20 -10.34 43.41 4.00
N ILE A 21 -10.88 42.25 3.62
CA ILE A 21 -12.13 41.68 4.17
C ILE A 21 -11.83 40.25 4.65
N ARG A 22 -12.01 39.98 5.95
CA ARG A 22 -11.75 38.67 6.56
C ARG A 22 -13.06 37.90 6.75
N LEU A 23 -13.28 36.84 5.94
CA LEU A 23 -14.47 36.00 6.01
C LEU A 23 -14.32 34.94 7.12
N GLU A 24 -14.56 35.33 8.37
CA GLU A 24 -14.25 34.50 9.56
C GLU A 24 -15.27 33.41 9.90
N ARG A 25 -16.48 33.46 9.34
CA ARG A 25 -17.50 32.41 9.53
C ARG A 25 -17.27 31.22 8.60
N ASN A 26 -17.26 30.01 9.17
CA ASN A 26 -17.33 28.72 8.49
C ASN A 26 -18.81 28.29 8.39
N TYR A 27 -19.14 27.49 7.36
CA TYR A 27 -20.49 26.98 7.05
C TYR A 27 -20.43 25.52 6.56
N ARG A 28 -19.34 24.80 6.87
CA ARG A 28 -19.02 23.46 6.37
C ARG A 28 -18.78 22.49 7.51
N SER A 29 -17.90 22.85 8.44
CA SER A 29 -17.33 21.93 9.44
C SER A 29 -17.87 22.20 10.84
N THR A 30 -18.20 21.13 11.55
CA THR A 30 -18.62 21.15 12.96
C THR A 30 -17.55 21.74 13.89
N GLY A 31 -17.96 22.09 15.11
CA GLY A 31 -17.13 22.78 16.09
C GLY A 31 -15.79 22.10 16.38
N HIS A 32 -15.78 20.80 16.70
CA HIS A 32 -14.55 20.07 17.04
C HIS A 32 -13.57 19.96 15.85
N ILE A 33 -14.07 19.70 14.64
CA ILE A 33 -13.26 19.68 13.40
C ILE A 33 -12.60 21.04 13.17
N LEU A 34 -13.37 22.12 13.33
CA LEU A 34 -12.87 23.47 13.11
C LEU A 34 -11.88 23.92 14.22
N ALA A 35 -12.12 23.53 15.47
CA ALA A 35 -11.23 23.81 16.60
C ALA A 35 -9.87 23.11 16.40
N ALA A 36 -9.87 21.80 16.13
CA ALA A 36 -8.66 21.03 15.86
C ALA A 36 -7.86 21.62 14.69
N ALA A 37 -8.52 21.91 13.56
CA ALA A 37 -7.87 22.53 12.41
C ALA A 37 -7.32 23.94 12.70
N SER A 38 -8.01 24.72 13.55
CA SER A 38 -7.62 26.10 13.89
C SER A 38 -6.47 26.17 14.90
N HIS A 39 -6.41 25.22 15.84
CA HIS A 39 -5.33 25.05 16.80
C HIS A 39 -4.04 24.59 16.09
N LEU A 40 -4.14 23.56 15.24
CA LEU A 40 -3.03 23.09 14.41
C LEU A 40 -2.39 24.25 13.63
N ILE A 41 -3.16 24.99 12.83
CA ILE A 41 -2.64 26.09 12.01
C ILE A 41 -2.24 27.35 12.81
N ALA A 42 -2.43 27.38 14.14
CA ALA A 42 -1.89 28.43 15.01
C ALA A 42 -0.37 28.30 15.24
N HIS A 43 0.21 27.11 15.02
CA HIS A 43 1.65 26.86 15.14
C HIS A 43 2.48 27.42 13.95
N ASN A 44 1.83 27.99 12.92
CA ASN A 44 2.50 28.72 11.84
C ASN A 44 2.71 30.19 12.22
N GLN A 45 3.94 30.67 12.08
CA GLN A 45 4.33 32.06 12.33
C GLN A 45 4.04 32.94 11.09
N GLY A 46 4.18 32.40 9.86
CA GLY A 46 3.94 33.11 8.61
C GLY A 46 2.45 33.22 8.21
N ARG A 47 1.60 33.83 9.04
CA ARG A 47 0.13 33.83 8.84
C ARG A 47 -0.54 35.19 9.04
N LEU A 48 -1.40 35.58 8.08
CA LEU A 48 -2.39 36.64 8.27
C LEU A 48 -3.41 36.22 9.35
N GLY A 49 -3.44 36.96 10.47
CA GLY A 49 -4.29 36.68 11.62
C GLY A 49 -5.78 36.66 11.27
N LYS A 50 -6.37 35.47 11.30
CA LYS A 50 -7.79 35.20 11.00
C LYS A 50 -8.25 34.03 11.87
N THR A 51 -9.30 34.22 12.66
CA THR A 51 -9.84 33.17 13.53
C THR A 51 -11.15 32.66 12.95
N LEU A 52 -11.16 31.42 12.48
CA LEU A 52 -12.40 30.80 11.98
C LEU A 52 -13.34 30.48 13.16
N ARG A 53 -14.64 30.70 12.95
CA ARG A 53 -15.71 30.32 13.88
C ARG A 53 -16.83 29.63 13.10
N THR A 54 -17.47 28.64 13.69
CA THR A 54 -18.72 28.05 13.16
C THR A 54 -19.88 28.44 14.07
N GLU A 55 -21.09 28.37 13.53
CA GLU A 55 -22.35 28.44 14.28
C GLU A 55 -23.09 27.08 14.29
N ASP A 56 -22.49 26.05 13.68
CA ASP A 56 -22.96 24.67 13.73
C ASP A 56 -22.71 24.01 15.10
N GLU A 57 -23.32 22.84 15.29
CA GLU A 57 -23.11 21.96 16.44
C GLU A 57 -21.62 21.56 16.63
N PRO A 58 -21.19 21.21 17.86
CA PRO A 58 -19.83 20.70 18.11
C PRO A 58 -19.48 19.47 17.28
N GLY A 59 -20.47 18.62 16.98
CA GLY A 59 -20.33 17.42 16.17
C GLY A 59 -19.65 16.26 16.89
N GLU A 60 -19.18 15.26 16.14
CA GLU A 60 -18.25 14.25 16.65
C GLU A 60 -16.86 14.85 16.87
N LYS A 61 -16.14 14.38 17.90
CA LYS A 61 -14.71 14.64 18.08
C LYS A 61 -13.90 14.10 16.91
N VAL A 62 -12.74 14.70 16.66
CA VAL A 62 -11.75 14.16 15.70
C VAL A 62 -11.18 12.88 16.27
N LYS A 63 -11.39 11.73 15.62
CA LYS A 63 -10.85 10.44 16.06
C LYS A 63 -9.37 10.35 15.66
N VAL A 64 -8.52 9.85 16.54
CA VAL A 64 -7.12 9.50 16.26
C VAL A 64 -6.92 8.03 16.60
N THR A 65 -6.52 7.22 15.62
CA THR A 65 -6.40 5.76 15.75
C THR A 65 -4.98 5.30 15.44
N SER A 66 -4.43 4.42 16.28
CA SER A 66 -3.16 3.73 16.05
C SER A 66 -3.38 2.37 15.38
N CYS A 67 -2.53 2.03 14.41
CA CYS A 67 -2.47 0.72 13.77
C CYS A 67 -1.04 0.15 13.83
N TRP A 68 -0.90 -1.17 13.74
CA TRP A 68 0.40 -1.84 13.67
C TRP A 68 1.11 -1.56 12.36
N ASP A 69 0.38 -1.67 11.24
CA ASP A 69 0.90 -1.49 9.89
C ASP A 69 -0.12 -0.88 8.91
N SER A 70 0.25 -0.82 7.62
CA SER A 70 -0.56 -0.25 6.54
C SER A 70 -1.72 -1.14 6.11
N GLU A 71 -1.58 -2.46 6.27
CA GLU A 71 -2.67 -3.41 5.99
C GLU A 71 -3.74 -3.29 7.07
N GLU A 72 -3.35 -3.11 8.34
CA GLU A 72 -4.28 -2.82 9.43
C GLU A 72 -4.92 -1.42 9.30
N GLU A 73 -4.16 -0.39 8.89
CA GLU A 73 -4.70 0.94 8.58
C GLU A 73 -5.80 0.86 7.50
N ALA A 74 -5.55 0.16 6.39
CA ALA A 74 -6.55 -0.09 5.35
C ALA A 74 -7.72 -0.95 5.83
N ARG A 75 -7.45 -1.99 6.63
CA ARG A 75 -8.45 -2.89 7.22
C ARG A 75 -9.43 -2.13 8.12
N ALA A 76 -8.92 -1.33 9.04
CA ALA A 76 -9.69 -0.54 10.00
C ALA A 76 -10.50 0.57 9.33
N ILE A 77 -9.94 1.27 8.34
CA ILE A 77 -10.67 2.28 7.55
C ILE A 77 -11.78 1.62 6.74
N GLY A 78 -11.51 0.49 6.07
CA GLY A 78 -12.54 -0.27 5.36
C GLY A 78 -13.66 -0.79 6.28
N GLU A 79 -13.34 -1.12 7.52
CA GLU A 79 -14.32 -1.56 8.52
C GLU A 79 -15.12 -0.40 9.14
N GLU A 80 -14.56 0.81 9.34
CA GLU A 80 -15.37 1.98 9.72
C GLU A 80 -16.30 2.41 8.56
N ILE A 81 -15.85 2.32 7.30
CA ILE A 81 -16.71 2.58 6.12
C ILE A 81 -17.83 1.53 6.00
N GLU A 82 -17.53 0.24 6.20
CA GLU A 82 -18.58 -0.79 6.27
C GLU A 82 -19.55 -0.57 7.44
N GLN A 83 -19.12 0.01 8.56
CA GLN A 83 -20.02 0.38 9.66
C GLN A 83 -20.92 1.56 9.29
N LEU A 84 -20.38 2.61 8.66
CA LEU A 84 -21.16 3.76 8.17
C LEU A 84 -22.19 3.38 7.08
N GLN A 85 -21.94 2.31 6.33
CA GLN A 85 -22.89 1.71 5.39
C GLN A 85 -23.94 0.80 6.05
N ARG A 86 -23.74 0.33 7.29
CA ARG A 86 -24.62 -0.61 8.00
C ARG A 86 -25.53 0.09 9.02
N ASP A 87 -26.31 1.06 8.55
CA ASP A 87 -27.42 1.73 9.26
C ASP A 87 -27.05 2.46 10.57
N ASP A 88 -27.28 3.77 10.60
CA ASP A 88 -27.08 4.60 11.79
C ASP A 88 -28.23 4.50 12.82
N GLY A 89 -29.22 3.65 12.54
CA GLY A 89 -30.46 3.53 13.31
C GLY A 89 -31.55 4.51 12.88
N GLN A 90 -31.28 5.33 11.85
CA GLN A 90 -32.25 6.25 11.23
C GLN A 90 -32.63 5.83 9.81
N GLY A 91 -32.13 4.69 9.32
CA GLY A 91 -32.65 3.98 8.16
C GLY A 91 -32.13 4.43 6.79
N ASN A 92 -31.08 5.24 6.75
CA ASN A 92 -30.34 5.56 5.51
C ASN A 92 -28.86 5.21 5.67
N PRO A 93 -28.26 4.40 4.78
CA PRO A 93 -26.82 4.16 4.80
C PRO A 93 -26.07 5.45 4.42
N HIS A 94 -24.89 5.68 5.00
CA HIS A 94 -24.04 6.81 4.61
C HIS A 94 -23.63 6.66 3.13
N PRO A 95 -23.90 7.64 2.25
CA PRO A 95 -23.54 7.56 0.84
C PRO A 95 -22.02 7.42 0.67
N LEU A 96 -21.56 6.56 -0.24
CA LEU A 96 -20.12 6.38 -0.47
C LEU A 96 -19.47 7.62 -1.13
N ASP A 97 -20.27 8.41 -1.85
CA ASP A 97 -19.84 9.67 -2.49
C ASP A 97 -19.48 10.76 -1.49
N GLU A 98 -20.05 10.70 -0.28
CA GLU A 98 -19.76 11.61 0.82
C GLU A 98 -18.59 11.14 1.70
N ILE A 99 -17.85 10.11 1.27
CA ILE A 99 -16.69 9.53 1.98
C ILE A 99 -15.41 9.69 1.14
N ALA A 100 -14.35 10.20 1.77
CA ALA A 100 -13.03 10.32 1.15
C ALA A 100 -11.87 9.84 2.02
N ILE A 101 -10.83 9.30 1.38
CA ILE A 101 -9.52 8.98 1.98
C ILE A 101 -8.49 9.94 1.38
N LEU A 102 -7.83 10.74 2.22
CA LEU A 102 -6.87 11.76 1.77
C LEU A 102 -5.44 11.38 2.18
N VAL A 103 -4.72 10.73 1.26
CA VAL A 103 -3.33 10.32 1.48
C VAL A 103 -2.34 11.47 1.30
N ARG A 104 -1.18 11.41 1.95
CA ARG A 104 -0.08 12.36 1.72
C ARG A 104 0.73 12.02 0.46
N ALA A 105 0.88 10.74 0.14
CA ALA A 105 1.64 10.26 -1.02
C ALA A 105 0.89 9.16 -1.78
N SER A 106 0.97 9.17 -3.12
CA SER A 106 0.19 8.29 -3.99
C SER A 106 0.53 6.80 -3.90
N PHE A 107 1.63 6.41 -3.22
CA PHE A 107 1.92 5.01 -2.95
C PHE A 107 1.00 4.43 -1.87
N GLN A 108 0.55 5.24 -0.89
CA GLN A 108 -0.36 4.81 0.16
C GLN A 108 -1.71 4.34 -0.39
N MET A 109 -2.11 4.78 -1.59
CA MET A 109 -3.42 4.48 -2.18
C MET A 109 -3.65 2.97 -2.34
N ARG A 110 -2.60 2.21 -2.69
CA ARG A 110 -2.71 0.81 -3.08
C ARG A 110 -3.26 -0.09 -1.97
N GLU A 111 -2.80 0.08 -0.73
CA GLU A 111 -3.28 -0.72 0.41
C GLU A 111 -4.80 -0.58 0.60
N PHE A 112 -5.35 0.62 0.30
CA PHE A 112 -6.80 0.87 0.28
C PHE A 112 -7.47 0.30 -0.98
N GLU A 113 -6.85 0.38 -2.16
CA GLU A 113 -7.36 -0.27 -3.38
C GLU A 113 -7.51 -1.80 -3.15
N ASP A 114 -6.44 -2.48 -2.78
CA ASP A 114 -6.38 -3.94 -2.61
C ASP A 114 -7.33 -4.43 -1.48
N ARG A 115 -7.46 -3.68 -0.38
CA ARG A 115 -8.46 -3.94 0.67
C ARG A 115 -9.90 -3.71 0.21
N PHE A 116 -10.18 -2.66 -0.55
CA PHE A 116 -11.53 -2.36 -1.04
C PHE A 116 -12.01 -3.36 -2.10
N ILE A 117 -11.11 -3.79 -2.98
CA ILE A 117 -11.32 -4.92 -3.88
C ILE A 117 -11.74 -6.16 -3.08
N THR A 118 -10.97 -6.50 -2.03
CA THR A 118 -11.24 -7.65 -1.15
C THR A 118 -12.59 -7.56 -0.42
N LEU A 119 -13.06 -6.35 -0.10
CA LEU A 119 -14.38 -6.12 0.53
C LEU A 119 -15.55 -6.05 -0.48
N GLY A 120 -15.28 -5.96 -1.78
CA GLY A 120 -16.27 -5.63 -2.81
C GLY A 120 -16.81 -4.19 -2.69
N LEU A 121 -15.99 -3.28 -2.19
CA LEU A 121 -16.34 -1.91 -1.81
C LEU A 121 -16.03 -0.95 -2.99
N PRO A 122 -17.03 -0.28 -3.59
CA PRO A 122 -16.81 0.62 -4.73
C PRO A 122 -15.95 1.83 -4.36
N TYR A 123 -14.93 2.11 -5.17
CA TYR A 123 -14.00 3.22 -4.96
C TYR A 123 -13.56 3.88 -6.27
N ARG A 124 -13.06 5.12 -6.17
CA ARG A 124 -12.46 5.89 -7.26
C ARG A 124 -11.17 6.58 -6.80
N VAL A 125 -10.17 6.65 -7.68
CA VAL A 125 -8.88 7.34 -7.42
C VAL A 125 -8.86 8.69 -8.13
N ILE A 126 -8.52 9.77 -7.42
CA ILE A 126 -8.49 11.14 -7.98
C ILE A 126 -7.07 11.75 -7.89
N GLY A 127 -6.44 11.90 -9.05
CA GLY A 127 -5.10 12.48 -9.20
C GLY A 127 -4.17 11.75 -10.17
N GLY A 128 -4.60 10.60 -10.68
CA GLY A 128 -3.89 9.80 -11.69
C GLY A 128 -4.66 8.52 -12.01
N PRO A 129 -4.19 7.71 -12.98
CA PRO A 129 -4.72 6.36 -13.19
C PRO A 129 -4.51 5.48 -11.95
N ARG A 130 -5.46 4.59 -11.69
CA ARG A 130 -5.38 3.55 -10.64
C ARG A 130 -4.14 2.66 -10.83
N PHE A 131 -3.71 1.90 -9.82
CA PHE A 131 -2.47 1.12 -9.93
C PHE A 131 -2.42 0.23 -11.20
N TYR A 132 -3.46 -0.59 -11.42
CA TYR A 132 -3.55 -1.49 -12.59
C TYR A 132 -3.84 -0.79 -13.93
N GLU A 133 -4.14 0.51 -13.91
CA GLU A 133 -4.37 1.31 -15.10
C GLU A 133 -3.11 1.97 -15.68
N ARG A 134 -2.04 2.08 -14.87
CA ARG A 134 -0.77 2.71 -15.27
C ARG A 134 -0.19 2.00 -16.49
N GLN A 135 0.44 2.76 -17.39
CA GLN A 135 0.94 2.23 -18.67
C GLN A 135 1.86 1.02 -18.45
N GLU A 136 2.83 1.15 -17.55
CA GLU A 136 3.80 0.09 -17.24
C GLU A 136 3.16 -1.15 -16.62
N ILE A 137 2.08 -0.99 -15.85
CA ILE A 137 1.34 -2.11 -15.26
C ILE A 137 0.45 -2.79 -16.31
N ARG A 138 -0.25 -2.02 -17.16
CA ARG A 138 -1.03 -2.56 -18.28
C ARG A 138 -0.15 -3.29 -19.31
N ASP A 139 1.09 -2.84 -19.54
CA ASP A 139 2.06 -3.52 -20.40
C ASP A 139 2.54 -4.84 -19.75
N ALA A 140 2.93 -4.81 -18.47
CA ALA A 140 3.35 -6.01 -17.73
C ALA A 140 2.25 -7.08 -17.64
N LEU A 141 1.01 -6.66 -17.34
CA LEU A 141 -0.17 -7.53 -17.32
C LEU A 141 -0.46 -8.14 -18.70
N ALA A 142 -0.22 -7.39 -19.79
CA ALA A 142 -0.39 -7.93 -21.14
C ALA A 142 0.66 -9.02 -21.48
N TYR A 143 1.91 -8.89 -21.04
CA TYR A 143 2.87 -10.00 -21.14
C TYR A 143 2.37 -11.26 -20.40
N LEU A 144 1.96 -11.09 -19.14
CA LEU A 144 1.45 -12.19 -18.32
C LEU A 144 0.20 -12.85 -18.93
N ARG A 145 -0.70 -12.05 -19.51
CA ARG A 145 -1.90 -12.53 -20.23
C ARG A 145 -1.55 -13.37 -21.47
N VAL A 146 -0.59 -12.95 -22.30
CA VAL A 146 -0.15 -13.73 -23.49
C VAL A 146 0.56 -15.04 -23.12
N ILE A 147 1.18 -15.10 -21.93
CA ILE A 147 1.75 -16.33 -21.38
C ILE A 147 0.66 -17.24 -20.84
N HIS A 148 -0.34 -16.69 -20.12
CA HIS A 148 -1.47 -17.46 -19.61
C HIS A 148 -2.39 -17.99 -20.73
N SER A 149 -2.73 -17.15 -21.72
CA SER A 149 -3.55 -17.50 -22.89
C SER A 149 -2.91 -17.01 -24.18
N ALA A 150 -2.60 -17.95 -25.08
CA ALA A 150 -2.08 -17.62 -26.40
C ALA A 150 -3.09 -16.90 -27.31
N ALA A 151 -4.39 -16.95 -27.00
CA ALA A 151 -5.47 -16.37 -27.81
C ALA A 151 -5.84 -14.93 -27.43
N ASP A 152 -5.09 -14.30 -26.51
CA ASP A 152 -5.32 -12.91 -26.09
C ASP A 152 -4.72 -11.91 -27.08
N ASP A 153 -5.41 -11.74 -28.21
CA ASP A 153 -4.99 -10.87 -29.31
C ASP A 153 -4.78 -9.41 -28.87
N LEU A 154 -5.63 -8.91 -27.97
CA LEU A 154 -5.55 -7.54 -27.44
C LEU A 154 -4.31 -7.33 -26.56
N ALA A 155 -3.97 -8.32 -25.73
CA ALA A 155 -2.73 -8.29 -24.97
C ALA A 155 -1.51 -8.39 -25.89
N PHE A 156 -1.54 -9.29 -26.89
CA PHE A 156 -0.43 -9.46 -27.83
C PHE A 156 -0.18 -8.22 -28.69
N GLU A 157 -1.23 -7.63 -29.27
CA GLU A 157 -1.14 -6.38 -30.03
C GLU A 157 -0.48 -5.25 -29.21
N ARG A 158 -0.86 -5.14 -27.92
CA ARG A 158 -0.28 -4.14 -27.01
C ARG A 158 1.23 -4.27 -26.83
N ILE A 159 1.76 -5.49 -26.64
CA ILE A 159 3.17 -5.69 -26.28
C ILE A 159 4.10 -6.08 -27.44
N VAL A 160 3.57 -6.36 -28.64
CA VAL A 160 4.35 -6.92 -29.75
C VAL A 160 5.58 -6.07 -30.10
N ASN A 161 5.42 -4.74 -30.09
CA ASN A 161 6.48 -3.76 -30.36
C ASN A 161 6.82 -2.88 -29.14
N VAL A 162 6.59 -3.38 -27.92
CA VAL A 162 6.96 -2.70 -26.66
C VAL A 162 7.78 -3.64 -25.75
N PRO A 163 9.09 -3.44 -25.55
CA PRO A 163 9.94 -2.39 -26.14
C PRO A 163 10.05 -2.48 -27.67
N LYS A 164 10.55 -1.40 -28.30
CA LYS A 164 10.58 -1.27 -29.77
C LYS A 164 11.48 -2.32 -30.43
N ARG A 165 10.85 -3.32 -31.06
CA ARG A 165 11.49 -4.41 -31.82
C ARG A 165 11.63 -4.11 -33.32
N GLY A 166 11.04 -3.00 -33.78
CA GLY A 166 11.01 -2.63 -35.20
C GLY A 166 9.85 -3.26 -35.98
N LEU A 167 8.84 -3.74 -35.25
CA LEU A 167 7.59 -4.27 -35.79
C LEU A 167 6.61 -3.09 -35.96
N GLY A 168 6.77 -2.34 -37.05
CA GLY A 168 5.93 -1.17 -37.34
C GLY A 168 4.52 -1.53 -37.81
N ASP A 169 3.64 -0.55 -37.87
CA ASP A 169 2.18 -0.68 -38.02
C ASP A 169 1.77 -1.56 -39.23
N ALA A 170 2.48 -1.47 -40.35
CA ALA A 170 2.25 -2.31 -41.53
C ALA A 170 2.54 -3.81 -41.30
N THR A 171 3.42 -4.15 -40.35
CA THR A 171 3.62 -5.54 -39.89
C THR A 171 2.44 -5.99 -39.04
N VAL A 172 1.97 -5.14 -38.11
CA VAL A 172 0.83 -5.45 -37.24
C VAL A 172 -0.46 -5.63 -38.06
N GLN A 173 -0.73 -4.74 -39.02
CA GLN A 173 -1.85 -4.85 -39.94
C GLN A 173 -1.81 -6.16 -40.76
N LEU A 174 -0.64 -6.56 -41.28
CA LEU A 174 -0.49 -7.83 -41.99
C LEU A 174 -0.89 -9.02 -41.11
N LEU A 175 -0.53 -9.00 -39.82
CA LEU A 175 -0.92 -10.05 -38.87
C LEU A 175 -2.44 -10.07 -38.66
N HIS A 176 -3.10 -8.93 -38.49
CA HIS A 176 -4.57 -8.87 -38.37
C HIS A 176 -5.28 -9.34 -39.65
N ASP A 177 -4.77 -8.97 -40.83
CA ASP A 177 -5.34 -9.40 -42.12
C ASP A 177 -5.16 -10.92 -42.31
N HIS A 178 -4.06 -11.50 -41.82
CA HIS A 178 -3.82 -12.94 -41.84
C HIS A 178 -4.70 -13.69 -40.83
N ALA A 179 -4.81 -13.18 -39.61
CA ALA A 179 -5.69 -13.68 -38.54
C ALA A 179 -7.15 -13.72 -39.00
N ARG A 180 -7.66 -12.59 -39.53
CA ARG A 180 -9.03 -12.47 -40.06
C ARG A 180 -9.28 -13.41 -41.26
N ARG A 181 -8.33 -13.53 -42.20
CA ARG A 181 -8.46 -14.43 -43.36
C ARG A 181 -8.52 -15.91 -42.96
N ARG A 182 -7.76 -16.32 -41.93
CA ARG A 182 -7.68 -17.73 -41.50
C ARG A 182 -8.57 -18.08 -40.30
N ARG A 183 -9.23 -17.09 -39.68
CA ARG A 183 -10.01 -17.22 -38.43
C ARG A 183 -9.21 -17.85 -37.29
N VAL A 184 -7.97 -17.41 -37.13
CA VAL A 184 -7.06 -17.84 -36.05
C VAL A 184 -6.63 -16.64 -35.21
N PRO A 185 -6.23 -16.82 -33.93
CA PRO A 185 -5.66 -15.76 -33.11
C PRO A 185 -4.44 -15.09 -33.75
N LEU A 186 -4.18 -13.84 -33.38
CA LEU A 186 -3.09 -12.99 -33.86
C LEU A 186 -1.71 -13.60 -33.61
N THR A 187 -1.55 -14.38 -32.54
CA THR A 187 -0.32 -15.15 -32.23
C THR A 187 -0.09 -16.32 -33.19
N ALA A 188 -1.14 -17.07 -33.52
CA ALA A 188 -1.10 -18.16 -34.51
C ALA A 188 -0.93 -17.61 -35.94
N ALA A 189 -1.52 -16.44 -36.22
CA ALA A 189 -1.25 -15.70 -37.45
C ALA A 189 0.22 -15.26 -37.53
N ALA A 190 0.80 -14.77 -36.43
CA ALA A 190 2.21 -14.42 -36.35
C ALA A 190 3.13 -15.63 -36.59
N GLN A 191 2.84 -16.80 -35.98
CA GLN A 191 3.54 -18.05 -36.25
C GLN A 191 3.49 -18.43 -37.74
N ALA A 192 2.30 -18.41 -38.35
CA ALA A 192 2.16 -18.72 -39.78
C ALA A 192 2.88 -17.71 -40.69
N VAL A 193 2.90 -16.41 -40.35
CA VAL A 193 3.54 -15.37 -41.16
C VAL A 193 5.07 -15.44 -41.09
N ILE A 194 5.69 -15.83 -39.97
CA ILE A 194 7.17 -15.97 -39.89
C ILE A 194 7.75 -17.15 -40.70
N GLU A 195 6.90 -18.04 -41.21
CA GLU A 195 7.26 -19.10 -42.16
C GLU A 195 7.16 -18.64 -43.62
N THR A 196 6.46 -17.53 -43.90
CA THR A 196 6.34 -16.93 -45.24
C THR A 196 7.43 -15.89 -45.51
N ASP A 197 7.59 -15.50 -46.77
CA ASP A 197 8.33 -14.31 -47.19
C ASP A 197 7.44 -13.03 -47.26
N GLU A 198 6.23 -13.03 -46.67
CA GLU A 198 5.39 -11.80 -46.58
C GLU A 198 6.05 -10.72 -45.68
N LEU A 199 6.98 -11.08 -44.80
CA LEU A 199 7.75 -10.16 -43.96
C LEU A 199 9.21 -10.00 -44.40
N LYS A 200 9.68 -8.74 -44.38
CA LYS A 200 11.10 -8.39 -44.53
C LYS A 200 11.97 -9.09 -43.46
N PRO A 201 13.24 -9.44 -43.75
CA PRO A 201 14.06 -10.27 -42.86
C PRO A 201 14.17 -9.80 -41.40
N LYS A 202 14.33 -8.49 -41.16
CA LYS A 202 14.48 -7.95 -39.80
C LYS A 202 13.18 -8.06 -38.97
N PRO A 203 12.01 -7.58 -39.43
CA PRO A 203 10.73 -7.87 -38.77
C PRO A 203 10.46 -9.37 -38.60
N ARG A 204 10.75 -10.21 -39.60
CA ARG A 204 10.54 -11.66 -39.53
C ARG A 204 11.37 -12.32 -38.43
N ALA A 205 12.64 -11.92 -38.27
CA ALA A 205 13.49 -12.39 -37.17
C ALA A 205 12.96 -11.91 -35.81
N ALA A 206 12.74 -10.61 -35.64
CA ALA A 206 12.29 -10.04 -34.37
C ALA A 206 10.94 -10.61 -33.87
N LEU A 207 10.02 -10.93 -34.79
CA LEU A 207 8.75 -11.60 -34.46
C LEU A 207 8.95 -13.08 -34.09
N ARG A 208 9.85 -13.79 -34.78
CA ARG A 208 10.21 -15.18 -34.48
C ARG A 208 10.87 -15.31 -33.10
N ASP A 209 11.81 -14.44 -32.79
CA ASP A 209 12.53 -14.44 -31.51
C ASP A 209 11.59 -14.12 -30.33
N LEU A 210 10.61 -13.24 -30.55
CA LEU A 210 9.55 -12.94 -29.58
C LEU A 210 8.62 -14.14 -29.35
N LEU A 211 8.15 -14.80 -30.42
CA LEU A 211 7.27 -15.98 -30.32
C LEU A 211 7.97 -17.16 -29.63
N ALA A 212 9.23 -17.44 -29.98
CA ALA A 212 10.04 -18.48 -29.33
C ALA A 212 10.32 -18.17 -27.85
N THR A 213 10.35 -16.88 -27.47
CA THR A 213 10.50 -16.44 -26.08
C THR A 213 9.20 -16.61 -25.29
N PHE A 214 8.05 -16.27 -25.86
CA PHE A 214 6.75 -16.56 -25.23
C PHE A 214 6.54 -18.06 -24.97
N GLU A 215 6.94 -18.92 -25.91
CA GLU A 215 6.80 -20.37 -25.73
C GLU A 215 7.72 -20.93 -24.63
N ARG A 216 8.92 -20.34 -24.47
CA ARG A 216 9.82 -20.64 -23.33
C ARG A 216 9.16 -20.28 -21.99
N TRP A 217 8.59 -19.09 -21.89
CA TRP A 217 7.92 -18.64 -20.66
C TRP A 217 6.67 -19.48 -20.34
N ARG A 218 5.93 -19.96 -21.35
CA ARG A 218 4.83 -20.93 -21.18
C ARG A 218 5.32 -22.26 -20.61
N ALA A 219 6.41 -22.82 -21.13
CA ALA A 219 7.00 -24.04 -20.58
C ALA A 219 7.51 -23.84 -19.13
N GLN A 220 7.98 -22.64 -18.79
CA GLN A 220 8.43 -22.29 -17.44
C GLN A 220 7.28 -22.05 -16.45
N LYS A 221 6.11 -21.56 -16.90
CA LYS A 221 4.91 -21.34 -16.07
C LYS A 221 4.49 -22.57 -15.27
N GLU A 222 4.70 -23.77 -15.80
CA GLU A 222 4.34 -25.04 -15.14
C GLU A 222 5.39 -25.51 -14.10
N THR A 223 6.47 -24.75 -13.89
CA THR A 223 7.59 -25.15 -12.99
C THR A 223 8.15 -24.03 -12.12
N LEU A 224 7.95 -22.77 -12.47
CA LEU A 224 8.37 -21.60 -11.68
C LEU A 224 7.17 -20.98 -10.94
N PRO A 225 7.35 -20.51 -9.69
CA PRO A 225 6.40 -19.60 -9.07
C PRO A 225 6.13 -18.40 -9.98
N HIS A 226 4.86 -18.02 -10.14
CA HIS A 226 4.39 -16.94 -10.99
C HIS A 226 5.05 -15.58 -10.68
N MET A 227 5.40 -15.32 -9.43
CA MET A 227 6.20 -14.15 -9.03
C MET A 227 7.60 -14.15 -9.68
N ARG A 228 8.31 -15.30 -9.68
CA ARG A 228 9.63 -15.46 -10.33
C ARG A 228 9.52 -15.46 -11.86
N LEU A 229 8.41 -15.97 -12.39
CA LEU A 229 8.09 -15.88 -13.82
C LEU A 229 7.90 -14.41 -14.24
N ALA A 230 7.19 -13.61 -13.46
CA ALA A 230 6.96 -12.19 -13.76
C ALA A 230 8.27 -11.37 -13.79
N GLU A 231 9.19 -11.57 -12.82
CA GLU A 231 10.53 -10.98 -12.86
C GLU A 231 11.28 -11.35 -14.15
N MET A 232 11.35 -12.65 -14.45
CA MET A 232 12.05 -13.16 -15.64
C MET A 232 11.48 -12.59 -16.93
N VAL A 233 10.15 -12.48 -17.03
CA VAL A 233 9.46 -11.92 -18.20
C VAL A 233 9.75 -10.42 -18.35
N LEU A 234 9.73 -9.64 -17.27
CA LEU A 234 10.01 -8.20 -17.32
C LEU A 234 11.45 -7.89 -17.72
N ASP A 235 12.41 -8.71 -17.28
CA ASP A 235 13.83 -8.54 -17.62
C ASP A 235 14.16 -9.13 -19.00
N GLU A 236 13.80 -10.38 -19.31
CA GLU A 236 14.10 -11.02 -20.60
C GLU A 236 13.34 -10.39 -21.79
N SER A 237 12.17 -9.76 -21.57
CA SER A 237 11.49 -8.97 -22.61
C SER A 237 12.21 -7.67 -22.97
N GLY A 238 13.16 -7.23 -22.12
CA GLY A 238 13.79 -5.93 -22.13
C GLY A 238 12.92 -4.80 -21.55
N TYR A 239 11.81 -5.11 -20.87
CA TYR A 239 10.86 -4.08 -20.42
C TYR A 239 11.39 -3.28 -19.22
N THR A 240 11.97 -3.93 -18.22
CA THR A 240 12.72 -3.25 -17.14
C THR A 240 13.86 -2.41 -17.73
N ASP A 241 14.58 -2.99 -18.69
CA ASP A 241 15.75 -2.48 -19.39
C ASP A 241 15.44 -1.26 -20.30
N MET A 242 14.17 -1.10 -20.69
CA MET A 242 13.64 0.07 -21.39
C MET A 242 13.47 1.26 -20.44
N TRP A 243 12.84 1.04 -19.28
CA TRP A 243 12.62 2.09 -18.28
C TRP A 243 13.90 2.51 -17.55
N GLN A 244 14.86 1.59 -17.33
CA GLN A 244 16.19 1.95 -16.81
C GLN A 244 16.99 2.90 -17.72
N ARG A 245 16.68 2.94 -19.02
CA ARG A 245 17.34 3.81 -20.01
C ARG A 245 16.61 5.12 -20.25
N ASP A 246 15.37 5.25 -19.77
CA ASP A 246 14.64 6.51 -19.79
C ASP A 246 15.26 7.50 -18.78
N ARG A 247 15.28 8.78 -19.15
CA ARG A 247 15.79 9.89 -18.34
C ARG A 247 14.68 10.86 -17.92
N SER A 248 13.42 10.52 -18.18
CA SER A 248 12.26 11.22 -17.64
C SER A 248 12.23 11.12 -16.10
N ALA A 249 11.68 12.15 -15.44
CA ALA A 249 11.60 12.17 -13.98
C ALA A 249 10.72 11.03 -13.41
N ASP A 250 9.77 10.54 -14.21
CA ASP A 250 8.81 9.51 -13.82
C ASP A 250 9.39 8.08 -13.94
N ALA A 251 10.48 7.88 -14.69
CA ALA A 251 11.02 6.56 -15.01
C ALA A 251 11.38 5.73 -13.76
N ALA A 252 11.91 6.37 -12.72
CA ALA A 252 12.20 5.72 -11.44
C ALA A 252 10.92 5.19 -10.77
N GLY A 253 9.85 6.00 -10.75
CA GLY A 253 8.55 5.60 -10.20
C GLY A 253 7.89 4.47 -10.99
N ARG A 254 8.09 4.40 -12.31
CA ARG A 254 7.61 3.27 -13.13
C ARG A 254 8.34 1.96 -12.79
N LEU A 255 9.65 2.01 -12.54
CA LEU A 255 10.42 0.86 -12.08
C LEU A 255 10.02 0.40 -10.66
N GLU A 256 9.65 1.33 -9.78
CA GLU A 256 9.08 1.00 -8.48
C GLU A 256 7.69 0.35 -8.60
N ASN A 257 6.80 0.90 -9.46
CA ASN A 257 5.49 0.31 -9.75
C ASN A 257 5.61 -1.14 -10.25
N LEU A 258 6.57 -1.43 -11.13
CA LEU A 258 6.80 -2.79 -11.66
C LEU A 258 7.29 -3.77 -10.59
N LYS A 259 8.17 -3.34 -9.68
CA LYS A 259 8.59 -4.18 -8.53
C LYS A 259 7.43 -4.46 -7.59
N GLU A 260 6.60 -3.46 -7.34
CA GLU A 260 5.45 -3.59 -6.45
C GLU A 260 4.36 -4.47 -7.08
N LEU A 261 4.20 -4.47 -8.42
CA LEU A 261 3.36 -5.43 -9.15
C LEU A 261 3.83 -6.88 -8.93
N VAL A 262 5.13 -7.13 -9.13
CA VAL A 262 5.74 -8.45 -8.87
C VAL A 262 5.49 -8.88 -7.43
N ARG A 263 5.61 -7.96 -6.47
CA ARG A 263 5.35 -8.24 -5.05
C ARG A 263 3.88 -8.58 -4.77
N SER A 264 2.90 -7.86 -5.32
CA SER A 264 1.47 -8.22 -5.15
C SER A 264 1.14 -9.64 -5.61
N MET A 265 1.92 -10.22 -6.52
CA MET A 265 1.69 -11.58 -6.97
C MET A 265 2.03 -12.64 -5.90
N GLU A 266 2.80 -12.31 -4.86
CA GLU A 266 3.20 -13.23 -3.78
C GLU A 266 1.99 -13.74 -2.96
N GLU A 267 0.91 -12.97 -2.87
CA GLU A 267 -0.31 -13.30 -2.11
C GLU A 267 -1.23 -14.31 -2.82
N PHE A 268 -1.02 -14.54 -4.11
CA PHE A 268 -1.85 -15.42 -4.93
C PHE A 268 -1.19 -16.80 -5.08
N GLU A 269 -1.99 -17.87 -5.11
CA GLU A 269 -1.47 -19.24 -5.27
C GLU A 269 -0.77 -19.44 -6.63
N ASN A 270 -1.29 -18.82 -7.70
CA ASN A 270 -0.81 -19.02 -9.06
C ASN A 270 -1.20 -17.84 -9.98
N LEU A 271 -0.65 -17.85 -11.21
CA LEU A 271 -0.88 -16.80 -12.21
C LEU A 271 -2.35 -16.68 -12.68
N ALA A 272 -3.14 -17.76 -12.66
CA ALA A 272 -4.54 -17.72 -13.09
C ALA A 272 -5.38 -16.94 -12.08
N GLY A 273 -5.33 -17.31 -10.79
CA GLY A 273 -6.06 -16.61 -9.72
C GLY A 273 -5.68 -15.12 -9.60
N PHE A 274 -4.42 -14.77 -9.86
CA PHE A 274 -4.00 -13.37 -9.98
C PHE A 274 -4.70 -12.66 -11.16
N LEU A 275 -4.66 -13.21 -12.36
CA LEU A 275 -5.26 -12.58 -13.54
C LEU A 275 -6.80 -12.52 -13.46
N GLU A 276 -7.45 -13.51 -12.84
CA GLU A 276 -8.88 -13.51 -12.55
C GLU A 276 -9.25 -12.38 -11.58
N HIS A 277 -8.50 -12.24 -10.47
CA HIS A 277 -8.65 -11.13 -9.53
C HIS A 277 -8.54 -9.78 -10.24
N ILE A 278 -7.47 -9.57 -11.03
CA ILE A 278 -7.28 -8.33 -11.81
C ILE A 278 -8.45 -8.08 -12.78
N SER A 279 -9.01 -9.12 -13.41
CA SER A 279 -10.18 -8.95 -14.29
C SER A 279 -11.40 -8.45 -13.53
N LEU A 280 -11.65 -8.96 -12.31
CA LEU A 280 -12.76 -8.52 -11.45
C LEU A 280 -12.58 -7.07 -10.96
N VAL A 281 -11.34 -6.65 -10.65
CA VAL A 281 -11.01 -5.24 -10.36
C VAL A 281 -11.42 -4.35 -11.55
N MET A 282 -10.90 -4.68 -12.73
CA MET A 282 -11.04 -3.88 -13.95
C MET A 282 -12.47 -3.85 -14.53
N ASP A 283 -13.31 -4.84 -14.25
CA ASP A 283 -14.73 -4.81 -14.66
C ASP A 283 -15.64 -4.10 -13.65
N THR A 284 -15.29 -4.07 -12.36
CA THR A 284 -16.05 -3.31 -11.35
C THR A 284 -16.10 -1.81 -11.69
N GLU A 285 -15.07 -1.31 -12.38
CA GLU A 285 -14.88 0.11 -12.77
C GLU A 285 -15.94 0.65 -13.76
N LYS A 286 -16.67 -0.24 -14.45
CA LYS A 286 -17.75 0.15 -15.39
C LYS A 286 -19.09 0.40 -14.68
N THR A 287 -19.14 0.28 -13.36
CA THR A 287 -20.35 0.49 -12.56
C THR A 287 -20.55 1.97 -12.28
N GLU A 288 -21.42 2.63 -13.04
CA GLU A 288 -21.97 3.92 -12.62
C GLU A 288 -22.76 3.73 -11.31
N GLY A 289 -22.35 4.40 -10.25
CA GLY A 289 -22.89 4.21 -8.91
C GLY A 289 -22.03 4.90 -7.84
N GLU A 290 -22.44 4.81 -6.59
CA GLU A 290 -21.72 5.46 -5.50
C GLU A 290 -20.35 4.81 -5.22
N ALA A 291 -19.33 5.61 -4.91
CA ALA A 291 -17.96 5.12 -4.69
C ALA A 291 -17.06 6.03 -3.83
N VAL A 292 -16.33 5.44 -2.88
CA VAL A 292 -15.41 6.14 -1.97
C VAL A 292 -14.29 6.84 -2.74
N SER A 293 -14.00 8.10 -2.40
CA SER A 293 -13.02 8.92 -3.11
C SER A 293 -11.63 8.88 -2.46
N ILE A 294 -10.72 8.08 -3.03
CA ILE A 294 -9.30 8.03 -2.64
C ILE A 294 -8.52 9.10 -3.41
N MET A 295 -7.81 10.00 -2.73
CA MET A 295 -7.05 11.05 -3.40
C MET A 295 -5.89 11.59 -2.57
N THR A 296 -5.01 12.39 -3.16
CA THR A 296 -3.99 13.10 -2.37
C THR A 296 -4.60 14.30 -1.64
N LEU A 297 -4.04 14.69 -0.49
CA LEU A 297 -4.37 15.94 0.20
C LEU A 297 -4.29 17.18 -0.72
N HIS A 298 -3.39 17.16 -1.72
CA HIS A 298 -3.27 18.20 -2.74
C HIS A 298 -4.44 18.19 -3.74
N SER A 299 -4.92 17.00 -4.14
CA SER A 299 -6.10 16.82 -5.01
C SER A 299 -7.37 17.34 -4.35
N ALA A 300 -7.48 17.22 -3.03
CA ALA A 300 -8.69 17.56 -2.27
C ALA A 300 -8.98 19.07 -2.15
N LYS A 301 -8.07 19.94 -2.60
CA LYS A 301 -8.19 21.39 -2.45
C LYS A 301 -9.41 21.94 -3.21
N GLY A 302 -10.41 22.39 -2.46
CA GLY A 302 -11.68 22.92 -2.97
C GLY A 302 -12.87 22.00 -2.69
N LEU A 303 -12.64 20.68 -2.60
CA LEU A 303 -13.67 19.69 -2.31
C LEU A 303 -14.11 19.71 -0.83
N GLU A 304 -15.20 19.01 -0.55
CA GLU A 304 -15.76 18.71 0.77
C GLU A 304 -16.48 17.35 0.76
N PHE A 305 -16.51 16.70 1.91
CA PHE A 305 -17.09 15.37 2.14
C PHE A 305 -17.71 15.31 3.54
N GLU A 306 -18.72 14.48 3.77
CA GLU A 306 -19.35 14.36 5.09
C GLU A 306 -18.41 13.67 6.09
N THR A 307 -17.73 12.61 5.63
CA THR A 307 -16.73 11.84 6.37
C THR A 307 -15.38 11.82 5.65
N VAL A 308 -14.29 12.09 6.38
CA VAL A 308 -12.93 12.08 5.84
C VAL A 308 -11.98 11.23 6.69
N PHE A 309 -11.26 10.34 6.02
CA PHE A 309 -10.20 9.52 6.57
C PHE A 309 -8.83 10.10 6.20
N LEU A 310 -7.94 10.23 7.18
CA LEU A 310 -6.63 10.87 7.06
C LEU A 310 -5.50 9.90 7.49
N PRO A 311 -5.08 8.97 6.61
CA PRO A 311 -4.06 7.96 6.92
C PRO A 311 -2.61 8.46 6.77
N GLY A 312 -1.69 7.79 7.44
CA GLY A 312 -0.24 8.03 7.36
C GLY A 312 0.25 9.28 8.09
N TRP A 313 -0.34 9.61 9.24
CA TRP A 313 0.15 10.69 10.12
C TRP A 313 1.38 10.23 10.91
N GLU A 314 2.47 10.03 10.17
CA GLU A 314 3.77 9.54 10.65
C GLU A 314 4.89 10.52 10.31
N GLU A 315 5.87 10.66 11.19
CA GLU A 315 7.09 11.42 10.89
C GLU A 315 7.83 10.88 9.67
N GLY A 316 8.30 11.79 8.82
CA GLY A 316 8.95 11.48 7.54
C GLY A 316 7.99 11.18 6.38
N LEU A 317 6.76 10.72 6.66
CA LEU A 317 5.68 10.58 5.67
C LEU A 317 4.80 11.84 5.63
N PHE A 318 4.28 12.27 6.78
CA PHE A 318 3.49 13.47 6.97
C PHE A 318 3.68 14.07 8.37
N PRO A 319 4.59 15.05 8.57
CA PRO A 319 5.27 15.85 7.55
C PRO A 319 6.28 15.05 6.71
N HIS A 320 6.27 15.30 5.40
CA HIS A 320 7.10 14.59 4.44
C HIS A 320 8.58 15.00 4.52
N GLN A 321 9.49 14.03 4.68
CA GLN A 321 10.89 14.26 5.02
C GLN A 321 11.62 15.23 4.08
N ARG A 322 11.51 15.04 2.75
CA ARG A 322 12.20 15.92 1.78
C ARG A 322 11.74 17.38 1.88
N THR A 323 10.48 17.62 2.24
CA THR A 323 9.96 18.98 2.43
C THR A 323 10.62 19.67 3.63
N LEU A 324 10.93 18.90 4.68
CA LEU A 324 11.67 19.37 5.86
C LEU A 324 13.16 19.58 5.54
N ASP A 325 13.78 18.71 4.74
CA ASP A 325 15.19 18.81 4.34
C ASP A 325 15.44 20.00 3.41
N ASP A 326 14.58 20.18 2.38
CA ASP A 326 14.73 21.23 1.36
C ASP A 326 14.39 22.64 1.87
N GLN A 327 13.41 22.76 2.79
CA GLN A 327 12.81 24.05 3.18
C GLN A 327 12.73 24.30 4.69
N GLY A 328 13.16 23.35 5.53
CA GLY A 328 13.21 23.50 6.98
C GLY A 328 11.88 23.93 7.60
N ARG A 329 11.88 25.07 8.29
CA ARG A 329 10.69 25.64 8.94
C ARG A 329 9.59 26.03 7.94
N ALA A 330 9.96 26.55 6.77
CA ALA A 330 8.97 26.93 5.75
C ALA A 330 8.28 25.69 5.16
N GLY A 331 9.03 24.61 4.96
CA GLY A 331 8.49 23.31 4.55
C GLY A 331 7.53 22.74 5.57
N LEU A 332 7.89 22.77 6.87
CA LEU A 332 6.99 22.35 7.95
C LEU A 332 5.71 23.18 8.01
N GLU A 333 5.79 24.50 7.81
CA GLU A 333 4.61 25.35 7.74
C GLU A 333 3.67 25.02 6.56
N GLU A 334 4.20 24.57 5.42
CA GLU A 334 3.41 24.16 4.25
C GLU A 334 2.79 22.77 4.44
N GLU A 335 3.53 21.79 4.98
CA GLU A 335 2.95 20.50 5.39
C GLU A 335 1.83 20.70 6.43
N ARG A 336 1.98 21.66 7.35
CA ARG A 336 0.93 22.00 8.34
C ARG A 336 -0.28 22.71 7.70
N ARG A 337 -0.07 23.53 6.66
CA ARG A 337 -1.18 24.07 5.83
C ARG A 337 -1.91 22.95 5.09
N LEU A 338 -1.19 21.95 4.60
CA LEU A 338 -1.77 20.76 3.98
C LEU A 338 -2.60 19.93 4.97
N ALA A 339 -2.14 19.79 6.22
CA ALA A 339 -2.88 19.10 7.29
C ALA A 339 -4.17 19.85 7.67
N HIS A 340 -4.10 21.18 7.81
CA HIS A 340 -5.27 22.05 7.99
C HIS A 340 -6.26 21.94 6.82
N VAL A 341 -5.77 21.88 5.58
CA VAL A 341 -6.62 21.63 4.40
C VAL A 341 -7.30 20.26 4.52
N GLY A 342 -6.57 19.20 4.89
CA GLY A 342 -7.09 17.85 5.09
C GLY A 342 -8.26 17.79 6.07
N ILE A 343 -8.05 18.25 7.31
CA ILE A 343 -9.10 18.27 8.35
C ILE A 343 -10.32 19.09 7.88
N THR A 344 -10.10 20.27 7.27
CA THR A 344 -11.19 21.13 6.75
C THR A 344 -11.83 20.64 5.44
N ARG A 345 -11.54 19.42 4.95
CA ARG A 345 -12.36 18.77 3.92
C ARG A 345 -13.64 18.18 4.50
N ALA A 346 -13.63 17.77 5.76
CA ALA A 346 -14.78 17.16 6.41
C ALA A 346 -15.86 18.18 6.78
N ARG A 347 -17.10 17.72 6.74
CA ARG A 347 -18.26 18.42 7.29
C ARG A 347 -18.58 17.93 8.70
N ARG A 348 -18.79 16.62 8.88
CA ARG A 348 -19.19 16.02 10.17
C ARG A 348 -18.17 15.11 10.84
N ARG A 349 -17.36 14.36 10.09
CA ARG A 349 -16.47 13.32 10.66
C ARG A 349 -15.05 13.38 10.13
N VAL A 350 -14.08 13.25 11.03
CA VAL A 350 -12.66 13.05 10.72
C VAL A 350 -12.11 11.89 11.55
N SER A 351 -11.52 10.90 10.87
CA SER A 351 -10.73 9.84 11.49
C SER A 351 -9.28 9.92 10.97
N ILE A 352 -8.33 10.23 11.85
CA ILE A 352 -6.89 10.29 11.60
C ILE A 352 -6.26 8.95 11.98
N TYR A 353 -5.34 8.44 11.14
CA TYR A 353 -4.63 7.18 11.37
C TYR A 353 -3.12 7.34 11.25
N PHE A 354 -2.39 6.56 12.06
CA PHE A 354 -0.96 6.36 11.94
C PHE A 354 -0.59 4.88 12.17
N ALA A 355 0.37 4.38 11.39
CA ALA A 355 0.91 3.03 11.51
C ALA A 355 2.25 3.06 12.28
N ALA A 356 2.40 2.20 13.29
CA ALA A 356 3.64 2.05 14.06
C ALA A 356 4.79 1.46 13.21
N ASN A 357 4.47 0.73 12.15
CA ASN A 357 5.42 0.18 11.18
C ASN A 357 4.89 0.39 9.76
N ARG A 358 5.73 0.83 8.82
CA ARG A 358 5.36 0.93 7.40
C ARG A 358 6.40 0.27 6.51
N ARG A 359 5.93 -0.54 5.55
CA ARG A 359 6.79 -1.21 4.57
C ARG A 359 6.99 -0.30 3.36
N MET A 360 8.05 0.52 3.37
CA MET A 360 8.37 1.48 2.31
C MET A 360 9.47 0.92 1.40
N HIS A 361 9.24 0.94 0.08
CA HIS A 361 10.14 0.38 -0.94
C HIS A 361 10.58 -1.08 -0.63
N GLY A 362 9.67 -1.88 -0.06
CA GLY A 362 9.89 -3.27 0.34
C GLY A 362 10.54 -3.48 1.71
N LEU A 363 11.13 -2.45 2.32
CA LEU A 363 11.77 -2.49 3.64
C LEU A 363 10.79 -2.08 4.75
N TRP A 364 10.80 -2.78 5.87
CA TRP A 364 10.07 -2.37 7.07
C TRP A 364 10.81 -1.22 7.78
N SER A 365 10.07 -0.17 8.13
CA SER A 365 10.51 0.91 9.00
C SER A 365 9.54 1.05 10.17
N SER A 366 10.05 1.27 11.38
CA SER A 366 9.21 1.65 12.53
C SER A 366 9.10 3.17 12.55
N ASN A 367 7.86 3.66 12.54
CA ASN A 367 7.55 5.06 12.34
C ASN A 367 7.10 5.71 13.65
N ILE A 368 7.54 6.95 13.85
CA ILE A 368 7.11 7.77 14.99
C ILE A 368 5.79 8.49 14.59
N PRO A 369 4.78 8.60 15.46
CA PRO A 369 3.57 9.37 15.16
C PRO A 369 3.92 10.82 14.81
N SER A 370 3.16 11.42 13.88
CA SER A 370 3.39 12.78 13.41
C SER A 370 3.28 13.80 14.55
N ARG A 371 4.22 14.75 14.61
CA ARG A 371 4.13 15.91 15.51
C ARG A 371 2.85 16.74 15.35
N PHE A 372 2.16 16.61 14.20
CA PHE A 372 0.85 17.26 13.99
C PHE A 372 -0.26 16.68 14.88
N LEU A 373 -0.06 15.50 15.49
CA LEU A 373 -0.97 14.91 16.48
C LEU A 373 -0.83 15.62 17.84
N ASP A 374 0.40 15.87 18.29
CA ASP A 374 0.69 16.64 19.52
C ASP A 374 0.23 18.11 19.42
N GLU A 375 0.09 18.62 18.19
CA GLU A 375 -0.43 19.96 17.90
C GLU A 375 -1.97 20.03 17.86
N LEU A 376 -2.69 18.92 18.11
CA LEU A 376 -4.16 18.89 18.23
C LEU A 376 -4.62 19.14 19.69
N PRO A 377 -5.79 19.77 19.91
CA PRO A 377 -6.30 20.04 21.24
C PRO A 377 -7.07 18.83 21.82
N GLU A 378 -6.69 18.37 23.02
CA GLU A 378 -7.32 17.26 23.75
C GLU A 378 -8.85 17.41 23.89
N ALA A 379 -9.33 18.65 24.01
CA ALA A 379 -10.75 18.97 24.14
C ALA A 379 -11.58 18.52 22.93
N ASP A 380 -11.01 18.50 21.72
CA ASP A 380 -11.72 18.23 20.46
C ASP A 380 -11.36 16.88 19.82
N VAL A 381 -10.41 16.15 20.42
CA VAL A 381 -9.91 14.85 19.94
C VAL A 381 -10.43 13.68 20.78
N GLU A 382 -10.61 12.51 20.16
CA GLU A 382 -10.82 11.22 20.81
C GLU A 382 -9.76 10.24 20.34
N VAL A 383 -8.89 9.74 21.24
CA VAL A 383 -7.90 8.71 20.89
C VAL A 383 -8.54 7.33 21.02
N ARG A 384 -8.35 6.48 20.00
CA ARG A 384 -8.86 5.10 19.94
C ARG A 384 -7.75 4.11 19.66
N GLU A 385 -7.78 2.98 20.33
CA GLU A 385 -6.99 1.80 19.94
C GLU A 385 -7.74 1.06 18.82
N ALA A 386 -7.03 0.64 17.76
CA ALA A 386 -7.65 -0.18 16.72
C ALA A 386 -8.12 -1.53 17.29
N ARG A 387 -9.31 -2.00 16.86
CA ARG A 387 -9.85 -3.32 17.24
C ARG A 387 -9.10 -4.45 16.52
N GLY A 388 -7.87 -4.69 16.95
CA GLY A 388 -6.92 -5.64 16.39
C GLY A 388 -5.56 -5.55 17.09
N GLY A 389 -5.12 -4.33 17.39
CA GLY A 389 -3.93 -4.05 18.19
C GLY A 389 -4.15 -4.11 19.72
N PHE A 390 -3.04 -4.30 20.45
CA PHE A 390 -2.86 -3.99 21.89
C PHE A 390 -3.73 -4.69 22.94
N ALA A 391 -4.45 -5.77 22.59
CA ALA A 391 -5.06 -6.68 23.58
C ALA A 391 -4.07 -7.65 24.28
N ALA A 392 -2.76 -7.34 24.33
CA ALA A 392 -1.71 -8.05 25.10
C ALA A 392 -0.44 -7.16 25.35
N TYR A 393 0.26 -7.35 26.50
CA TYR A 393 1.51 -6.72 27.06
C TYR A 393 1.45 -5.27 27.65
N GLY A 394 2.03 -4.83 28.80
CA GLY A 394 2.76 -5.46 29.94
C GLY A 394 2.35 -5.12 31.45
N ASN A 395 1.07 -5.10 31.89
CA ASN A 395 0.57 -4.71 33.23
C ASN A 395 0.83 -5.65 34.43
N THR A 396 1.30 -5.07 35.52
CA THR A 396 0.45 -4.68 36.67
C THR A 396 1.07 -3.42 37.27
N GLY A 397 0.53 -2.25 36.87
CA GLY A 397 1.30 -1.01 36.79
C GLY A 397 2.17 -0.93 35.51
N GLY A 398 1.64 -1.31 34.34
CA GLY A 398 2.40 -1.32 33.04
C GLY A 398 1.77 -1.86 31.73
N SER A 399 0.43 -1.82 31.48
CA SER A 399 -0.34 -2.16 30.21
C SER A 399 -1.21 -3.45 30.09
N ARG A 400 -0.71 -4.67 29.73
CA ARG A 400 -1.36 -5.99 29.36
C ARG A 400 -0.53 -7.32 29.48
N PHE A 401 0.48 -7.47 30.35
CA PHE A 401 1.25 -8.72 30.62
C PHE A 401 0.36 -9.78 31.27
N ASP A 402 0.65 -11.07 31.12
CA ASP A 402 1.57 -11.80 30.22
C ASP A 402 0.84 -13.13 29.96
N GLU A 403 0.78 -13.61 28.70
CA GLU A 403 0.61 -15.03 28.30
C GLU A 403 0.12 -15.16 26.84
N MET A 404 0.46 -16.29 26.21
CA MET A 404 0.16 -16.60 24.81
C MET A 404 -0.99 -17.61 24.65
N THR A 405 -1.66 -17.61 23.49
CA THR A 405 -1.97 -18.86 22.75
C THR A 405 -2.32 -18.58 21.27
N HIS A 406 -2.06 -19.54 20.38
CA HIS A 406 -2.30 -19.42 18.93
C HIS A 406 -3.67 -19.99 18.52
N PHE A 407 -4.41 -19.24 17.69
CA PHE A 407 -5.30 -19.69 16.60
C PHE A 407 -5.52 -18.46 15.68
N GLY A 408 -5.90 -18.55 14.40
CA GLY A 408 -6.22 -19.69 13.53
C GLY A 408 -7.20 -19.20 12.46
N SER A 409 -6.77 -18.97 11.22
CA SER A 409 -7.57 -18.27 10.21
C SER A 409 -8.72 -19.13 9.64
N SER A 410 -9.90 -18.53 9.52
CA SER A 410 -11.04 -19.10 8.79
C SER A 410 -11.49 -18.11 7.72
N TYR A 411 -11.55 -18.57 6.47
CA TYR A 411 -11.80 -17.73 5.30
C TYR A 411 -13.30 -17.69 4.99
N GLY A 412 -13.97 -16.59 5.37
CA GLY A 412 -15.44 -16.52 5.33
C GLY A 412 -16.03 -15.14 5.57
N THR A 413 -15.50 -14.10 4.92
CA THR A 413 -15.98 -12.72 5.11
C THR A 413 -17.24 -12.41 4.28
N PRO A 414 -18.19 -11.59 4.79
CA PRO A 414 -19.40 -11.21 4.05
C PRO A 414 -19.16 -10.50 2.70
N GLY A 415 -17.98 -9.88 2.51
CA GLY A 415 -17.58 -9.26 1.23
C GLY A 415 -17.59 -10.25 0.05
N TRP A 416 -17.09 -11.46 0.27
CA TRP A 416 -17.06 -12.53 -0.75
C TRP A 416 -18.47 -12.96 -1.18
N GLN A 417 -19.42 -13.02 -0.23
CA GLN A 417 -20.82 -13.33 -0.49
C GLN A 417 -21.49 -12.23 -1.33
N ARG A 418 -21.17 -10.95 -1.08
CA ARG A 418 -21.67 -9.82 -1.90
C ARG A 418 -21.09 -9.81 -3.31
N ALA A 419 -19.81 -10.19 -3.48
CA ALA A 419 -19.20 -10.34 -4.79
C ALA A 419 -19.91 -11.42 -5.64
N GLN A 420 -20.18 -12.59 -5.05
CA GLN A 420 -20.98 -13.63 -5.72
C GLN A 420 -22.41 -13.19 -6.03
N ALA A 421 -23.07 -12.46 -5.10
CA ALA A 421 -24.43 -11.96 -5.32
C ALA A 421 -24.51 -10.98 -6.50
N ARG A 422 -23.52 -10.09 -6.66
CA ARG A 422 -23.41 -9.21 -7.84
C ARG A 422 -23.09 -9.98 -9.13
N GLY A 423 -22.24 -11.00 -9.05
CA GLY A 423 -21.85 -11.83 -10.22
C GLY A 423 -22.98 -12.69 -10.79
N ARG A 424 -23.92 -13.17 -9.97
CA ARG A 424 -25.03 -14.05 -10.41
C ARG A 424 -26.08 -13.37 -11.30
N GLY A 425 -26.07 -12.04 -11.44
CA GLY A 425 -27.12 -11.29 -12.15
C GLY A 425 -27.07 -11.31 -13.69
N ARG A 426 -26.10 -11.97 -14.33
CA ARG A 426 -25.85 -11.76 -15.78
C ARG A 426 -25.61 -13.01 -16.65
N PHE A 427 -25.70 -14.23 -16.12
CA PHE A 427 -25.64 -15.46 -16.93
C PHE A 427 -27.04 -15.92 -17.34
N GLY A 428 -27.53 -15.34 -18.44
CA GLY A 428 -28.79 -15.71 -19.06
C GLY A 428 -28.58 -16.37 -20.42
N ASP A 429 -28.92 -17.66 -20.49
CA ASP A 429 -29.04 -18.53 -21.68
C ASP A 429 -27.75 -18.84 -22.48
N GLY A 430 -27.72 -20.03 -23.10
CA GLY A 430 -26.56 -20.62 -23.78
C GLY A 430 -25.95 -21.82 -23.04
N GLY A 431 -26.74 -22.88 -22.84
CA GLY A 431 -26.35 -24.05 -22.04
C GLY A 431 -25.49 -25.12 -22.73
N PHE A 432 -24.92 -25.99 -21.90
CA PHE A 432 -24.42 -27.33 -22.24
C PHE A 432 -24.76 -28.26 -21.08
N ASP A 433 -25.44 -29.37 -21.35
CA ASP A 433 -25.66 -30.45 -20.39
C ASP A 433 -24.41 -31.34 -20.28
N GLU A 434 -24.12 -31.85 -19.07
CA GLU A 434 -24.18 -33.30 -18.82
C GLU A 434 -24.17 -33.66 -17.32
N ASP A 435 -25.22 -34.38 -16.94
CA ASP A 435 -25.43 -35.33 -15.83
C ASP A 435 -24.59 -35.25 -14.53
N ALA A 436 -25.28 -35.08 -13.40
CA ALA A 436 -24.76 -35.27 -12.05
C ALA A 436 -25.74 -36.12 -11.21
N GLY A 437 -25.55 -37.44 -11.21
CA GLY A 437 -26.40 -38.40 -10.52
C GLY A 437 -26.50 -38.19 -9.00
N ALA A 438 -27.72 -37.96 -8.50
CA ALA A 438 -27.98 -37.67 -7.10
C ALA A 438 -28.17 -38.92 -6.22
N TYR A 439 -27.74 -38.86 -4.97
CA TYR A 439 -28.24 -39.70 -3.88
C TYR A 439 -28.47 -38.88 -2.60
N SER A 440 -29.62 -39.09 -1.96
CA SER A 440 -30.06 -38.37 -0.76
C SER A 440 -29.65 -39.07 0.54
N ALA A 441 -29.54 -38.30 1.63
CA ALA A 441 -29.38 -38.83 2.98
C ALA A 441 -30.73 -39.25 3.62
N HIS A 442 -30.65 -40.23 4.52
CA HIS A 442 -31.62 -40.73 5.52
C HIS A 442 -30.87 -41.81 6.34
N ASP A 443 -31.12 -42.12 7.62
CA ASP A 443 -31.87 -41.46 8.71
C ASP A 443 -31.53 -42.16 10.06
N TYR A 444 -31.92 -41.55 11.20
CA TYR A 444 -31.82 -42.06 12.60
C TYR A 444 -30.41 -42.33 13.20
N GLY A 445 -30.16 -42.22 14.51
CA GLY A 445 -30.98 -41.64 15.60
C GLY A 445 -30.81 -42.35 16.96
N MET A 446 -30.53 -41.60 18.05
CA MET A 446 -30.47 -42.04 19.48
C MET A 446 -29.40 -43.11 19.84
N GLU A 447 -28.94 -43.32 21.09
CA GLU A 447 -28.92 -42.51 22.32
C GLU A 447 -27.76 -42.95 23.26
N ASP A 448 -27.33 -42.05 24.15
CA ASP A 448 -26.65 -42.15 25.47
C ASP A 448 -25.73 -43.35 25.94
N SER A 449 -24.96 -43.04 27.00
CA SER A 449 -24.46 -43.90 28.09
C SER A 449 -22.95 -44.24 28.21
N THR A 450 -22.31 -43.49 29.12
CA THR A 450 -21.32 -43.93 30.15
C THR A 450 -20.02 -44.68 29.77
N ALA A 451 -18.92 -43.92 29.83
CA ALA A 451 -17.60 -44.21 30.41
C ALA A 451 -17.15 -45.65 30.81
N SER A 452 -15.94 -46.02 30.38
CA SER A 452 -15.00 -46.89 31.13
C SER A 452 -13.54 -46.65 30.69
N ALA A 453 -12.58 -47.05 31.53
CA ALA A 453 -11.16 -46.65 31.48
C ALA A 453 -10.22 -47.71 30.82
N PRO A 454 -8.91 -47.44 30.61
CA PRO A 454 -8.06 -48.18 29.64
C PRO A 454 -7.40 -49.44 30.24
N PRO A 455 -6.57 -50.18 29.46
CA PRO A 455 -5.12 -50.03 29.71
C PRO A 455 -4.13 -50.28 28.55
N ARG A 456 -2.90 -49.80 28.79
CA ARG A 456 -1.57 -50.35 28.39
C ARG A 456 -1.04 -50.21 26.97
N ALA A 457 0.30 -50.16 26.92
CA ALA A 457 1.17 -50.13 25.74
C ALA A 457 2.07 -51.38 25.71
N GLY A 458 2.66 -51.69 24.55
CA GLY A 458 3.60 -52.81 24.38
C GLY A 458 4.28 -52.83 23.01
N GLU A 459 5.53 -52.35 22.98
CA GLU A 459 6.66 -52.67 22.08
C GLU A 459 6.47 -52.97 20.57
N GLY A 460 7.30 -52.33 19.74
CA GLY A 460 7.55 -52.69 18.34
C GLY A 460 8.87 -52.11 17.84
N GLN A 461 9.88 -52.95 17.60
CA GLN A 461 11.22 -52.52 17.19
C GLN A 461 11.33 -52.35 15.66
N SER A 462 12.20 -51.43 15.21
CA SER A 462 12.71 -51.43 13.83
C SER A 462 14.19 -51.00 13.80
N GLY A 463 15.01 -51.73 13.04
CA GLY A 463 16.46 -51.52 12.95
C GLY A 463 16.88 -50.45 11.92
N GLY A 464 18.11 -49.93 12.06
CA GLY A 464 18.66 -48.89 11.20
C GLY A 464 19.61 -49.38 10.11
N MET A 465 19.84 -48.55 9.09
CA MET A 465 20.88 -48.72 8.06
C MET A 465 21.52 -47.35 7.72
N ARG A 466 22.82 -47.30 7.44
CA ARG A 466 23.61 -46.05 7.28
C ARG A 466 23.62 -45.53 5.83
N GLY A 467 23.66 -44.19 5.64
CA GLY A 467 23.53 -43.58 4.31
C GLY A 467 24.20 -42.21 4.04
N LYS A 468 25.47 -42.01 4.42
CA LYS A 468 26.36 -40.85 4.10
C LYS A 468 25.95 -39.45 4.64
N PRO A 469 26.92 -38.52 4.84
CA PRO A 469 26.67 -37.22 5.45
C PRO A 469 26.27 -36.14 4.43
N ARG A 470 25.21 -35.37 4.74
CA ARG A 470 25.01 -34.04 4.14
C ARG A 470 26.03 -33.06 4.73
N ARG A 471 26.58 -32.16 3.90
CA ARG A 471 27.32 -30.99 4.40
C ARG A 471 26.40 -30.23 5.37
N ARG A 472 26.88 -29.92 6.58
CA ARG A 472 26.20 -28.95 7.45
C ARG A 472 26.13 -27.61 6.72
N LEU A 473 25.02 -26.90 6.86
CA LEU A 473 25.03 -25.45 6.61
C LEU A 473 26.02 -24.82 7.60
N LEU A 474 26.70 -23.77 7.16
CA LEU A 474 27.47 -22.92 8.06
C LEU A 474 26.47 -22.08 8.85
N THR A 475 26.13 -22.52 10.06
CA THR A 475 25.48 -21.65 11.04
C THR A 475 26.44 -20.50 11.32
N ILE A 476 26.11 -19.30 10.85
CA ILE A 476 26.75 -18.08 11.33
C ILE A 476 26.12 -17.80 12.68
N GLU A 477 26.83 -18.14 13.75
CA GLU A 477 26.43 -17.81 15.13
C GLU A 477 26.67 -16.31 15.35
N GLY A 478 25.72 -15.49 14.86
CA GLY A 478 25.63 -14.07 15.18
C GLY A 478 24.85 -13.89 16.48
N GLU A 479 25.55 -13.49 17.55
CA GLU A 479 24.91 -13.14 18.82
C GLU A 479 24.07 -11.86 18.65
N LEU A 480 22.84 -11.89 19.17
CA LEU A 480 21.83 -10.86 18.92
C LEU A 480 21.98 -9.68 19.91
N VAL A 481 23.09 -8.95 19.79
CA VAL A 481 23.46 -7.82 20.67
C VAL A 481 22.66 -6.56 20.32
N ALA A 482 21.35 -6.58 20.61
CA ALA A 482 20.45 -5.44 20.50
C ALA A 482 19.24 -5.55 21.45
N LYS A 483 19.48 -5.39 22.77
CA LYS A 483 18.40 -5.05 23.71
C LYS A 483 18.27 -3.53 23.82
N SER A 484 17.07 -3.01 23.61
CA SER A 484 16.75 -1.59 23.81
C SER A 484 16.37 -1.29 25.26
N THR A 485 16.67 -0.05 25.69
CA THR A 485 16.20 0.62 26.93
C THR A 485 16.43 -0.12 28.27
N GLY A 486 17.29 0.44 29.14
CA GLY A 486 17.26 0.08 30.57
C GLY A 486 18.59 0.06 31.32
N THR A 487 19.73 0.32 30.68
CA THR A 487 21.05 0.32 31.34
C THR A 487 21.69 1.70 31.33
N VAL A 488 22.40 2.02 32.42
CA VAL A 488 23.37 3.12 32.46
C VAL A 488 24.51 2.74 31.51
N SER A 489 24.92 3.67 30.65
CA SER A 489 26.06 3.43 29.75
C SER A 489 27.33 3.08 30.54
N GLU A 490 28.09 2.07 30.10
CA GLU A 490 29.31 1.63 30.77
C GLU A 490 30.49 2.62 30.64
N PHE A 491 30.31 3.70 29.87
CA PHE A 491 31.30 4.75 29.64
C PHE A 491 31.18 5.89 30.65
N ALA A 492 32.30 6.57 30.92
CA ALA A 492 32.36 7.78 31.75
C ALA A 492 32.60 9.04 30.90
N ILE A 493 32.19 10.20 31.40
CA ILE A 493 32.55 11.49 30.79
C ILE A 493 34.08 11.66 30.90
N GLY A 494 34.72 11.92 29.77
CA GLY A 494 36.17 11.93 29.60
C GLY A 494 36.74 10.70 28.91
N ASP A 495 36.02 9.56 28.88
CA ASP A 495 36.52 8.31 28.28
C ASP A 495 36.94 8.50 26.82
N ARG A 496 38.06 7.86 26.45
CA ARG A 496 38.57 7.82 25.08
C ARG A 496 37.96 6.63 24.36
N VAL A 497 37.35 6.88 23.22
CA VAL A 497 36.56 5.88 22.49
C VAL A 497 36.80 5.96 20.98
N PHE A 498 36.59 4.83 20.29
CA PHE A 498 36.67 4.70 18.84
C PHE A 498 35.28 4.43 18.24
N HIS A 499 34.92 5.14 17.18
CA HIS A 499 33.72 4.87 16.38
C HIS A 499 34.11 4.59 14.93
N GLN A 500 33.70 3.46 14.38
CA GLN A 500 34.13 2.98 13.04
C GLN A 500 34.02 4.04 11.92
N LYS A 501 33.00 4.91 11.97
CA LYS A 501 32.78 5.99 10.98
C LYS A 501 33.47 7.33 11.30
N PHE A 502 33.82 7.59 12.55
CA PHE A 502 34.23 8.94 13.02
C PHE A 502 35.65 9.00 13.64
N GLY A 503 36.28 7.83 13.86
CA GLY A 503 37.60 7.72 14.46
C GLY A 503 37.57 7.85 15.98
N ASN A 504 38.67 8.35 16.54
CA ASN A 504 38.84 8.51 17.98
C ASN A 504 38.16 9.80 18.46
N GLY A 505 37.61 9.77 19.68
CA GLY A 505 37.03 10.93 20.35
C GLY A 505 36.97 10.75 21.86
N ASN A 506 36.56 11.80 22.57
CA ASN A 506 36.29 11.76 24.01
C ASN A 506 34.82 12.01 24.32
N VAL A 507 34.24 11.24 25.24
CA VAL A 507 32.87 11.41 25.72
C VAL A 507 32.73 12.74 26.46
N THR A 508 31.85 13.63 25.99
CA THR A 508 31.58 14.94 26.60
C THR A 508 30.30 14.96 27.45
N ALA A 509 29.30 14.14 27.11
CA ALA A 509 28.08 13.98 27.88
C ALA A 509 27.44 12.60 27.66
N ILE A 510 26.60 12.16 28.60
CA ILE A 510 25.91 10.85 28.57
C ILE A 510 24.44 11.07 28.91
N ASP A 511 23.55 10.49 28.10
CA ASP A 511 22.10 10.54 28.28
C ASP A 511 21.51 9.16 27.96
N GLY A 512 21.26 8.38 29.01
CA GLY A 512 20.92 6.95 28.91
C GLY A 512 22.05 6.16 28.26
N ASN A 513 21.75 5.51 27.14
CA ASN A 513 22.70 4.79 26.29
C ASN A 513 23.25 5.64 25.12
N LYS A 514 23.00 6.96 25.12
CA LYS A 514 23.47 7.87 24.07
C LYS A 514 24.64 8.71 24.57
N LEU A 515 25.78 8.57 23.91
CA LEU A 515 27.00 9.31 24.18
C LEU A 515 27.08 10.52 23.24
N THR A 516 27.34 11.70 23.80
CA THR A 516 27.86 12.84 23.05
C THR A 516 29.38 12.75 23.11
N ILE A 517 30.03 12.76 21.95
CA ILE A 517 31.48 12.54 21.80
C ILE A 517 32.07 13.64 20.92
N GLN A 518 33.14 14.27 21.39
CA GLN A 518 33.98 15.15 20.59
C GLN A 518 35.01 14.29 19.84
N PHE A 519 34.80 14.07 18.54
CA PHE A 519 35.70 13.31 17.67
C PHE A 519 36.81 14.19 17.07
N ASP A 520 38.06 13.71 17.10
CA ASP A 520 39.26 14.43 16.66
C ASP A 520 39.15 15.01 15.23
N LYS A 521 38.40 14.32 14.35
CA LYS A 521 38.26 14.64 12.92
C LYS A 521 36.83 14.92 12.46
N ALA A 522 35.82 14.67 13.30
CA ALA A 522 34.40 14.80 12.94
C ALA A 522 33.63 15.81 13.82
N GLY A 523 34.28 16.41 14.82
CA GLY A 523 33.68 17.31 15.79
C GLY A 523 32.69 16.59 16.72
N GLU A 524 31.83 17.35 17.40
CA GLU A 524 30.85 16.76 18.30
C GLU A 524 29.80 15.96 17.52
N LYS A 525 29.56 14.71 17.92
CA LYS A 525 28.50 13.84 17.39
C LYS A 525 27.86 13.08 18.55
N ARG A 526 26.56 12.82 18.43
CA ARG A 526 25.80 12.00 19.37
C ARG A 526 25.55 10.63 18.76
N VAL A 527 25.98 9.57 19.44
CA VAL A 527 25.91 8.16 19.01
C VAL A 527 25.32 7.30 20.13
N VAL A 528 25.03 6.02 19.85
CA VAL A 528 24.67 5.03 20.88
C VAL A 528 25.96 4.32 21.32
N ASP A 529 26.08 4.01 22.61
CA ASP A 529 27.24 3.34 23.20
C ASP A 529 27.59 1.99 22.53
N SER A 530 26.58 1.24 22.08
CA SER A 530 26.74 0.00 21.29
C SER A 530 27.51 0.13 19.97
N PHE A 531 27.86 1.34 19.52
CA PHE A 531 28.66 1.58 18.31
C PHE A 531 30.04 2.19 18.60
N VAL A 532 30.49 2.21 19.85
CA VAL A 532 31.85 2.65 20.21
C VAL A 532 32.61 1.63 21.05
N GLU A 533 33.91 1.57 20.79
CA GLU A 533 34.88 0.73 21.51
C GLU A 533 35.70 1.61 22.46
N ARG A 534 35.95 1.14 23.70
CA ARG A 534 36.86 1.83 24.64
C ARG A 534 38.31 1.62 24.20
N LEU A 535 39.12 2.68 24.26
CA LEU A 535 40.56 2.69 23.93
C LEU A 535 41.46 2.74 25.17
#